data_AF-A0A8X7C412-F1
#
_entry.id   AF-A0A8X7C412-F1
#
_cell.length_a   1.000
_cell.length_b   1.000
_cell.length_c   1.000
_cell.angle_alpha   90.00
_cell.angle_beta   90.00
_cell.angle_gamma   90.00
#
_symmetry.space_group_name_H-M   'P 1'
#
loop_
_entity.id
_entity.type
_entity.pdbx_description
1 polymer ?
#
loop_
_entity_poly.entity_id
_entity_poly.type
_entity_poly.pdbx_seq_one_letter_code
_entity_poly.pdbx_strand_id
1 'polypeptide(L)'
;MNAQFKRSNDKCSFYFFLPESLAKSVPGPCNQLHCKYGAICKESNGRSQCFCEIRCPAVSTPSPVCGSDGNTYATKCQMSVFSCRYQKSITLRQQGPCKPGKLHFQRNSN
;
A
#
# COMPACT_ATOMS: atom_id res chain seq x y z
N MET A 1 -14.66 33.73 -3.40
CA MET A 1 -14.88 32.40 -4.01
C MET A 1 -13.62 31.97 -4.75
N ASN A 2 -13.36 30.64 -4.76
CA ASN A 2 -12.42 29.89 -5.60
C ASN A 2 -11.08 29.49 -4.95
N ALA A 3 -11.08 28.33 -4.30
CA ALA A 3 -9.89 27.53 -4.01
C ALA A 3 -9.42 26.87 -5.33
N GLN A 4 -8.24 27.25 -5.83
CA GLN A 4 -7.58 26.52 -6.92
C GLN A 4 -6.63 25.49 -6.33
N PHE A 5 -7.02 24.23 -6.45
CA PHE A 5 -6.20 23.05 -6.19
C PHE A 5 -5.11 22.96 -7.26
N LYS A 6 -3.95 23.59 -7.02
CA LYS A 6 -2.77 23.42 -7.88
C LYS A 6 -2.11 22.09 -7.57
N ARG A 7 -2.29 21.15 -8.49
CA ARG A 7 -1.58 19.86 -8.54
C ARG A 7 -0.13 20.14 -8.94
N SER A 8 0.74 20.42 -7.96
CA SER A 8 2.18 20.53 -8.16
C SER A 8 2.85 19.23 -7.73
N ASN A 9 3.24 18.47 -8.75
CA ASN A 9 4.10 17.32 -8.63
C ASN A 9 5.53 17.83 -8.45
N ASP A 10 5.97 18.05 -7.21
CA ASP A 10 7.37 17.93 -6.78
C ASP A 10 7.49 18.23 -5.28
N LYS A 11 7.89 17.20 -4.52
CA LYS A 11 8.41 17.24 -3.14
C LYS A 11 7.44 17.69 -2.03
N CYS A 12 6.53 16.80 -1.66
CA CYS A 12 6.08 16.73 -0.26
C CYS A 12 7.23 16.14 0.59
N SER A 13 8.15 17.01 1.00
CA SER A 13 9.13 16.72 2.04
C SER A 13 8.44 16.56 3.38
N PHE A 14 8.17 15.32 3.78
CA PHE A 14 8.17 14.91 5.19
C PHE A 14 8.72 13.47 5.24
N TYR A 15 10.04 13.39 5.11
CA TYR A 15 10.82 12.20 5.43
C TYR A 15 10.63 11.89 6.91
N PHE A 16 10.03 10.75 7.24
CA PHE A 16 10.51 9.83 8.28
C PHE A 16 9.56 8.61 8.29
N PHE A 17 10.09 7.44 7.93
CA PHE A 17 9.43 6.12 7.89
C PHE A 17 8.29 5.91 6.89
N LEU A 18 8.62 5.41 5.69
CA LEU A 18 7.85 4.39 4.95
C LEU A 18 8.76 3.81 3.86
N PRO A 19 9.05 2.49 3.84
CA PRO A 19 9.82 1.88 2.75
C PRO A 19 8.94 1.91 1.50
N GLU A 20 9.31 2.82 0.60
CA GLU A 20 8.98 2.91 -0.82
C GLU A 20 7.72 2.20 -1.22
N SER A 21 6.62 2.93 -1.27
CA SER A 21 5.46 2.37 -1.88
C SER A 21 4.53 3.44 -2.43
N LEU A 22 4.60 3.58 -3.75
CA LEU A 22 3.63 4.12 -4.73
C LEU A 22 4.35 3.98 -6.08
N ALA A 23 3.88 3.10 -6.97
CA ALA A 23 4.54 2.66 -8.20
C ALA A 23 5.47 3.71 -8.85
N LYS A 24 6.80 3.52 -8.77
CA LYS A 24 7.78 4.40 -9.44
C LYS A 24 7.47 4.42 -10.94
N SER A 25 7.48 5.60 -11.56
CA SER A 25 7.43 5.69 -13.01
C SER A 25 8.77 5.22 -13.58
N VAL A 26 8.76 4.13 -14.30
CA VAL A 26 9.96 3.49 -14.86
C VAL A 26 10.13 3.95 -16.31
N PRO A 27 11.34 4.35 -16.75
CA PRO A 27 11.58 4.59 -18.16
C PRO A 27 11.36 3.31 -18.98
N GLY A 28 10.70 3.43 -20.13
CA GLY A 28 10.43 2.31 -21.02
C GLY A 28 8.98 1.82 -20.99
N PRO A 29 8.64 0.90 -21.92
CA PRO A 29 7.29 0.41 -22.10
C PRO A 29 6.89 -0.62 -21.03
N CYS A 30 5.60 -0.89 -20.93
CA CYS A 30 5.01 -1.88 -20.03
C CYS A 30 5.47 -3.31 -20.29
N ASN A 31 6.02 -3.60 -21.48
CA ASN A 31 6.65 -4.89 -21.75
C ASN A 31 7.91 -5.15 -20.89
N GLN A 32 8.53 -4.10 -20.36
CA GLN A 32 9.70 -4.18 -19.46
C GLN A 32 9.32 -4.06 -17.98
N LEU A 33 8.06 -3.75 -17.67
CA LEU A 33 7.57 -3.53 -16.30
C LEU A 33 6.49 -4.55 -15.92
N HIS A 34 6.86 -5.51 -15.07
CA HIS A 34 5.93 -6.54 -14.61
C HIS A 34 5.24 -6.14 -13.29
N CYS A 35 4.02 -5.62 -13.38
CA CYS A 35 3.18 -5.29 -12.22
C CYS A 35 2.66 -6.55 -11.52
N LYS A 36 2.60 -6.54 -10.18
CA LYS A 36 2.12 -7.64 -9.33
C LYS A 36 0.83 -7.27 -8.59
N TYR A 37 0.19 -8.26 -7.98
CA TYR A 37 -0.97 -8.11 -7.08
C TYR A 37 -2.18 -7.41 -7.74
N GLY A 38 -2.39 -7.65 -9.04
CA GLY A 38 -3.53 -7.10 -9.78
C GLY A 38 -3.38 -5.64 -10.21
N ALA A 39 -2.17 -5.08 -10.17
CA ALA A 39 -1.91 -3.77 -10.74
C ALA A 39 -1.78 -3.83 -12.27
N ILE A 40 -2.26 -2.78 -12.94
CA ILE A 40 -2.28 -2.62 -14.39
C ILE A 40 -1.16 -1.67 -14.78
N CYS A 41 -0.32 -2.06 -15.74
CA CYS A 41 0.69 -1.16 -16.27
C CYS A 41 0.05 -0.17 -17.27
N LYS A 42 0.35 1.13 -17.13
CA LYS A 42 0.00 2.16 -18.13
C LYS A 42 1.24 2.93 -18.55
N GLU A 43 1.31 3.22 -19.84
CA GLU A 43 2.39 3.97 -20.46
C GLU A 43 2.00 5.44 -20.64
N SER A 44 2.95 6.35 -20.45
CA SER A 44 2.81 7.79 -20.68
C SER A 44 4.18 8.42 -20.96
N ASN A 45 4.32 9.11 -22.09
CA ASN A 45 5.54 9.82 -22.49
C ASN A 45 6.84 9.00 -22.38
N GLY A 46 6.82 7.75 -22.85
CA GLY A 46 7.99 6.85 -22.80
C GLY A 46 8.32 6.32 -21.40
N ARG A 47 7.41 6.47 -20.44
CA ARG A 47 7.51 5.89 -19.10
C ARG A 47 6.32 4.99 -18.84
N SER A 48 6.50 3.98 -18.00
CA SER A 48 5.45 3.06 -17.57
C SER A 48 5.28 3.13 -16.06
N GLN A 49 4.04 2.94 -15.60
CA GLN A 49 3.70 2.94 -14.18
C GLN A 49 2.59 1.92 -13.88
N CYS A 50 2.71 1.23 -12.74
CA CYS A 50 1.68 0.31 -12.26
C CYS A 50 0.57 1.08 -11.52
N PHE A 51 -0.68 0.86 -11.92
CA PHE A 51 -1.86 1.45 -11.32
C PHE A 51 -2.72 0.39 -10.64
N CYS A 52 -3.28 0.73 -9.48
CA CYS A 52 -4.20 -0.14 -8.77
C CYS A 52 -5.63 0.36 -8.91
N GLU A 53 -6.47 -0.37 -9.64
CA GLU A 53 -7.88 -0.01 -9.89
C GLU A 53 -8.87 -0.84 -9.07
N ILE A 54 -8.38 -1.58 -8.07
CA ILE A 54 -9.22 -2.38 -7.17
C ILE A 54 -10.15 -1.46 -6.38
N ARG A 55 -11.46 -1.74 -6.47
CA ARG A 55 -12.50 -1.09 -5.67
C ARG A 55 -13.05 -2.08 -4.65
N CYS A 56 -13.09 -1.68 -3.39
CA CYS A 56 -13.69 -2.48 -2.34
C CYS A 56 -15.12 -1.99 -2.06
N PRO A 57 -16.09 -2.90 -1.87
CA PRO A 57 -17.41 -2.52 -1.40
C PRO A 57 -17.30 -1.87 -0.02
N ALA A 58 -18.15 -0.86 0.22
CA ALA A 58 -18.35 -0.36 1.57
C ALA A 58 -19.06 -1.46 2.38
N VAL A 59 -18.38 -1.97 3.40
CA VAL A 59 -18.94 -2.96 4.32
C VAL A 59 -19.27 -2.29 5.64
N SER A 60 -20.52 -2.45 6.11
CA SER A 60 -20.96 -1.92 7.39
C SER A 60 -20.34 -2.69 8.58
N THR A 61 -20.04 -3.97 8.37
CA THR A 61 -19.39 -4.85 9.36
C THR A 61 -18.01 -5.28 8.85
N PRO A 62 -16.93 -4.54 9.21
CA PRO A 62 -15.58 -4.91 8.80
C PRO A 62 -15.19 -6.26 9.42
N SER A 63 -14.60 -7.13 8.60
CA SER A 63 -14.02 -8.41 9.03
C SER A 63 -12.50 -8.27 9.02
N PRO A 64 -11.89 -7.80 10.13
CA PRO A 64 -10.46 -7.49 10.15
C PRO A 64 -9.62 -8.73 9.89
N VAL A 65 -8.46 -8.51 9.27
CA VAL A 65 -7.48 -9.55 8.94
C VAL A 65 -6.08 -9.08 9.28
N CYS A 66 -5.21 -10.01 9.65
CA CYS A 66 -3.81 -9.73 9.89
C CYS A 66 -2.98 -10.16 8.67
N GLY A 67 -2.21 -9.22 8.13
CA GLY A 67 -1.26 -9.48 7.05
C GLY A 67 0.01 -10.17 7.54
N SER A 68 0.74 -10.77 6.61
CA SER A 68 2.08 -11.32 6.83
C SER A 68 3.12 -10.26 7.21
N ASP A 69 2.83 -9.00 6.90
CA ASP A 69 3.64 -7.84 7.26
C ASP A 69 3.38 -7.35 8.71
N GLY A 70 2.51 -8.03 9.45
CA GLY A 70 2.18 -7.69 10.83
C GLY A 70 1.17 -6.55 10.96
N ASN A 71 0.62 -6.05 9.85
CA ASN A 71 -0.39 -5.00 9.86
C ASN A 71 -1.80 -5.57 9.86
N THR A 72 -2.71 -4.90 10.57
CA THR A 72 -4.13 -5.23 10.56
C THR A 72 -4.84 -4.44 9.47
N TYR A 73 -5.61 -5.14 8.64
CA TYR A 73 -6.43 -4.56 7.59
C TYR A 73 -7.90 -4.72 7.94
N ALA A 74 -8.71 -3.70 7.65
CA ALA A 74 -10.15 -3.72 7.94
C ALA A 74 -10.90 -4.86 7.23
N THR A 75 -10.45 -5.25 6.03
CA THR A 75 -10.95 -6.41 5.28
C THR A 75 -9.86 -7.02 4.41
N LYS A 76 -10.08 -8.24 3.92
CA LYS A 76 -9.23 -8.89 2.92
C LYS A 76 -9.11 -8.06 1.63
N CYS A 77 -10.18 -7.36 1.22
CA CYS A 77 -10.12 -6.49 0.04
C CYS A 77 -9.17 -5.31 0.27
N GLN A 78 -9.24 -4.66 1.44
CA GLN A 78 -8.33 -3.56 1.80
C GLN A 78 -6.86 -4.04 1.86
N MET A 79 -6.62 -5.26 2.37
CA MET A 79 -5.29 -5.89 2.32
C MET A 79 -4.77 -6.05 0.88
N SER A 80 -5.62 -6.50 -0.04
CA SER A 80 -5.27 -6.62 -1.47
C SER A 80 -5.01 -5.27 -2.13
N VAL A 81 -5.83 -4.25 -1.83
CA VAL A 81 -5.62 -2.87 -2.32
C VAL A 81 -4.26 -2.35 -1.86
N PHE A 82 -3.91 -2.57 -0.59
CA PHE A 82 -2.61 -2.18 -0.07
C PHE A 82 -1.49 -2.90 -0.82
N SER A 83 -1.57 -4.23 -0.96
CA SER A 83 -0.60 -5.06 -1.71
C SER A 83 -0.38 -4.55 -3.14
N CYS A 84 -1.48 -4.21 -3.81
CA CYS A 84 -1.53 -3.72 -5.18
C CYS A 84 -0.92 -2.31 -5.33
N ARG A 85 -1.34 -1.35 -4.50
CA ARG A 85 -0.83 0.04 -4.53
C ARG A 85 0.65 0.13 -4.21
N TYR A 86 1.10 -0.75 -3.31
CA TYR A 86 2.42 -0.70 -2.75
C TYR A 86 3.37 -1.75 -3.33
N GLN A 87 2.88 -2.58 -4.25
CA GLN A 87 3.64 -3.69 -4.86
C GLN A 87 4.30 -4.59 -3.80
N LYS A 88 3.62 -4.79 -2.66
CA LYS A 88 4.10 -5.60 -1.54
C LYS A 88 3.39 -6.94 -1.51
N SER A 89 4.16 -7.99 -1.25
CA SER A 89 3.62 -9.34 -1.02
C SER A 89 3.05 -9.40 0.38
N ILE A 90 1.74 -9.23 0.52
CA ILE A 90 1.06 -9.41 1.82
C ILE A 90 0.09 -10.55 1.67
N THR A 91 0.37 -11.62 2.41
CA THR A 91 -0.50 -12.78 2.49
C THR A 91 -1.33 -12.71 3.76
N LEU A 92 -2.52 -13.31 3.74
CA LEU A 92 -3.33 -13.45 4.94
C LEU A 92 -2.57 -14.34 5.94
N ARG A 93 -2.24 -13.79 7.10
CA ARG A 93 -1.61 -14.55 8.18
C ARG A 93 -2.64 -15.20 9.08
N GLN A 94 -3.67 -14.45 9.47
CA GLN A 94 -4.76 -14.93 10.32
C GLN A 94 -6.02 -14.08 10.12
N GLN A 95 -7.17 -14.69 10.35
CA GLN A 95 -8.44 -13.97 10.46
C GLN A 95 -8.49 -13.22 11.79
N GLY A 96 -9.04 -12.01 11.78
CA GLY A 96 -9.04 -11.10 12.93
C GLY A 96 -7.83 -10.16 12.93
N PRO A 97 -7.77 -9.23 13.90
CA PRO A 97 -6.67 -8.28 14.02
C PRO A 97 -5.35 -8.98 14.37
N CYS A 98 -4.22 -8.37 13.99
CA CYS A 98 -2.93 -8.80 14.48
C CYS A 98 -2.86 -8.63 16.00
N LYS A 99 -2.24 -9.60 16.68
CA LYS A 99 -1.99 -9.49 18.11
C LYS A 99 -1.01 -8.32 18.32
N PRO A 100 -1.27 -7.39 19.26
CA PRO A 100 -0.29 -6.39 19.61
C PRO A 100 0.99 -7.12 20.01
N GLY A 101 2.10 -6.76 19.37
CA GLY A 101 3.40 -7.27 19.79
C GLY A 101 3.54 -6.95 21.26
N LYS A 102 3.71 -7.96 22.11
CA LYS A 102 4.16 -7.70 23.47
C LYS A 102 5.55 -7.10 23.31
N LEU A 103 5.63 -5.77 23.36
CA LEU A 103 6.87 -5.10 23.69
C LEU A 103 7.23 -5.68 25.05
N HIS A 104 8.15 -6.65 25.05
CA HIS A 104 8.86 -7.00 26.26
C HIS A 104 9.63 -5.73 26.60
N PHE A 105 9.01 -4.87 27.40
CA PHE A 105 9.74 -3.95 28.24
C PHE A 105 10.56 -4.86 29.16
N GLN A 106 11.76 -5.20 28.70
CA GLN A 106 12.82 -5.64 29.59
C GLN A 106 13.05 -4.44 30.52
N ARG A 107 12.29 -4.39 31.63
CA ARG A 107 12.74 -3.65 32.79
C ARG A 107 14.06 -4.32 33.16
N ASN A 108 15.16 -3.74 32.70
CA ASN A 108 16.44 -3.93 33.37
C ASN A 108 16.22 -3.32 34.76
N SER A 109 15.81 -4.17 35.69
CA SER A 109 15.95 -3.90 37.11
C SER A 109 17.43 -4.15 37.40
N ASN A 110 18.20 -3.07 37.42
CA ASN A 110 19.49 -3.05 38.07
C ASN A 110 19.26 -2.98 39.58
#